data_AF-A0AB39YN95-F1
#
_entry.id   AF-A0AB39YN95-F1
#
_cell.length_a   1.000
_cell.length_b   1.000
_cell.length_c   1.000
_cell.angle_alpha   90.00
_cell.angle_beta   90.00
_cell.angle_gamma   90.00
#
_symmetry.space_group_name_H-M   'P 1'
#
loop_
_entity.id
_entity.type
_entity.pdbx_description
1 polymer ?
#
loop_
_entity_poly.entity_id
_entity_poly.type
_entity_poly.pdbx_seq_one_letter_code
_entity_poly.pdbx_strand_id
1 'polypeptide(L)'
;MAAVVLVLGILHGSPAQAATSPVYPISGYFIYGSTSDANNLKKLTDIKSVGGDTVITFGSLLKPATLSTIPAGCTISGVNCAKAAASGVSVNRYFTYSDNSSWGSPAVLCGRDKTVTNGTTKYTILLLPVQGSGCTSSTNTYDVVVITGGQSSISISLGNTATSLGMKYYAGLPSPVKRTDITYLPDLSYQATFSLFTARFLLYQEKVNDVPGLAGFYHHTEMPLSNGAVWDAVLTVYEIQNSRIAQYQPTRSAIVSPYIDSRSAFSGRVTVDQARQAVENIANTANGVDLAIAVQDGMGTGKGASFFGSESGNSVDQYAAAIVGSGTWGGKYLAPTRDYFVALAEGVEGTGAELWANLEGMAPATSQNPCNNSLRGQTTKSRINKQLQQLGNTPGKVISFMWDPYFTCSGTYAPMLDRLKTSSTTPVITDSIFYGNGDVLVTGHNLSGGTVQVKWTDAYGRVFDKTVTATNYNSSYGKQLGINPLLESVTARLGSTSLGSGKNYFINVTNGAGAKNDALYSDRG
;
A
#
# COMPACT_ATOMS: atom_id res chain seq x y z
N MET A 1 -65.71 5.34 42.10
CA MET A 1 -64.61 6.33 42.10
C MET A 1 -63.39 5.64 41.49
N ALA A 2 -63.02 6.02 40.27
CA ALA A 2 -61.92 5.42 39.53
C ALA A 2 -60.61 6.17 39.86
N ALA A 3 -59.57 5.44 40.25
CA ALA A 3 -58.24 5.98 40.47
C ALA A 3 -57.46 5.94 39.15
N VAL A 4 -57.06 7.12 38.68
CA VAL A 4 -56.17 7.32 37.53
C VAL A 4 -54.73 7.17 38.04
N VAL A 5 -54.03 6.14 37.55
CA VAL A 5 -52.58 5.98 37.72
C VAL A 5 -51.90 6.71 36.57
N LEU A 6 -51.18 7.79 36.90
CA LEU A 6 -50.37 8.56 35.97
C LEU A 6 -48.99 7.89 35.86
N VAL A 7 -48.71 7.22 34.74
CA VAL A 7 -47.38 6.70 34.42
C VAL A 7 -46.58 7.82 33.73
N LEU A 8 -45.67 8.45 34.48
CA LEU A 8 -44.66 9.35 33.94
C LEU A 8 -43.51 8.50 33.36
N GLY A 9 -43.56 8.25 32.06
CA GLY A 9 -42.44 7.68 31.31
C GLY A 9 -41.37 8.75 31.08
N ILE A 10 -40.27 8.69 31.82
CA ILE A 10 -39.10 9.53 31.56
C ILE A 10 -38.31 8.89 30.41
N LEU A 11 -38.48 9.44 29.20
CA LEU A 11 -37.63 9.18 28.03
C LEU A 11 -36.22 9.71 28.31
N HIS A 12 -35.39 8.90 28.98
CA HIS A 12 -33.94 9.12 28.98
C HIS A 12 -33.41 8.72 27.61
N GLY A 13 -33.29 9.69 26.71
CA GLY A 13 -32.50 9.51 25.50
C GLY A 13 -31.09 9.07 25.90
N SER A 14 -30.60 7.99 25.29
CA SER A 14 -29.23 7.51 25.50
C SER A 14 -28.24 8.67 25.30
N PRO A 15 -27.27 8.87 26.21
CA PRO A 15 -26.28 9.92 26.03
C PRO A 15 -25.54 9.70 24.71
N ALA A 16 -25.37 10.78 23.94
CA ALA A 16 -24.61 10.77 22.70
C ALA A 16 -23.23 10.15 22.97
N GLN A 17 -23.00 8.98 22.38
CA GLN A 17 -21.74 8.26 22.50
C GLN A 17 -20.64 9.18 21.95
N ALA A 18 -19.63 9.49 22.78
CA ALA A 18 -18.53 10.33 22.35
C ALA A 18 -17.90 9.75 21.08
N ALA A 19 -17.75 10.57 20.04
CA ALA A 19 -17.11 10.15 18.81
C ALA A 19 -15.71 9.60 19.12
N THR A 20 -15.34 8.48 18.50
CA THR A 20 -13.97 7.96 18.59
C THR A 20 -12.98 9.04 18.18
N SER A 21 -11.84 9.13 18.86
CA SER A 21 -10.79 10.09 18.51
C SER A 21 -10.47 9.98 17.02
N PRO A 22 -10.49 11.09 16.27
CA PRO A 22 -10.29 11.05 14.82
C PRO A 22 -8.92 10.47 14.48
N VAL A 23 -8.94 9.52 13.56
CA VAL A 23 -7.77 8.78 13.09
C VAL A 23 -7.47 9.21 11.67
N TYR A 24 -6.20 9.43 11.33
CA TYR A 24 -5.86 9.83 9.97
C TYR A 24 -6.18 8.69 8.98
N PRO A 25 -6.68 8.96 7.76
CA PRO A 25 -7.20 7.91 6.87
C PRO A 25 -6.17 6.88 6.36
N ILE A 26 -4.88 7.22 6.44
CA ILE A 26 -3.78 6.32 6.09
C ILE A 26 -3.53 5.38 7.27
N SER A 27 -3.80 4.09 7.09
CA SER A 27 -3.69 3.08 8.15
C SER A 27 -2.55 2.09 7.94
N GLY A 28 -1.89 2.09 6.79
CA GLY A 28 -0.72 1.23 6.56
C GLY A 28 0.50 1.98 6.00
N TYR A 29 1.70 1.46 6.26
CA TYR A 29 2.93 2.09 5.79
C TYR A 29 3.97 1.08 5.33
N PHE A 30 4.61 1.37 4.21
CA PHE A 30 5.90 0.76 3.91
C PHE A 30 6.95 1.29 4.89
N ILE A 31 7.84 0.43 5.36
CA ILE A 31 8.90 0.77 6.32
C ILE A 31 10.23 0.12 5.94
N TYR A 32 11.33 0.70 6.44
CA TYR A 32 12.56 -0.06 6.59
C TYR A 32 12.58 -0.71 7.97
N GLY A 33 12.64 -2.04 8.02
CA GLY A 33 12.77 -2.74 9.30
C GLY A 33 14.16 -2.59 9.94
N SER A 34 14.25 -2.79 11.24
CA SER A 34 15.51 -2.82 11.99
C SER A 34 15.76 -4.21 12.57
N THR A 35 17.03 -4.56 12.80
CA THR A 35 17.42 -5.73 13.61
C THR A 35 17.35 -5.46 15.12
N SER A 36 17.03 -4.23 15.53
CA SER A 36 16.81 -3.82 16.92
C SER A 36 15.33 -3.81 17.27
N ASP A 37 14.94 -4.62 18.25
CA ASP A 37 13.57 -4.68 18.77
C ASP A 37 13.09 -3.33 19.29
N ALA A 38 13.94 -2.60 20.00
CA ALA A 38 13.61 -1.27 20.52
C ALA A 38 13.31 -0.27 19.39
N ASN A 39 14.05 -0.34 18.29
CA ASN A 39 13.81 0.54 17.14
C ASN A 39 12.50 0.21 16.43
N ASN A 40 12.20 -1.09 16.25
CA ASN A 40 10.94 -1.52 15.66
C ASN A 40 9.74 -1.17 16.55
N LEU A 41 9.84 -1.40 17.87
CA LEU A 41 8.82 -1.04 18.84
C LEU A 41 8.51 0.45 18.82
N LYS A 42 9.56 1.29 18.88
CA LYS A 42 9.38 2.74 18.78
C LYS A 42 8.68 3.13 17.48
N LYS A 43 9.14 2.60 16.34
CA LYS A 43 8.60 2.91 15.02
C LYS A 43 7.12 2.52 14.89
N LEU A 44 6.77 1.28 15.24
CA LEU A 44 5.38 0.83 15.14
C LEU A 44 4.47 1.55 16.14
N THR A 45 4.99 1.93 17.30
CA THR A 45 4.26 2.80 18.25
C THR A 45 3.99 4.18 17.66
N ASP A 46 4.99 4.80 17.03
CA ASP A 46 4.81 6.09 16.36
C ASP A 46 3.80 6.01 15.22
N ILE A 47 3.84 4.95 14.42
CA ILE A 47 2.85 4.64 13.37
C ILE A 47 1.44 4.49 13.96
N LYS A 48 1.30 3.68 15.01
CA LYS A 48 0.02 3.45 15.69
C LYS A 48 -0.55 4.73 16.29
N SER A 49 0.30 5.63 16.77
CA SER A 49 -0.12 6.91 17.36
C SER A 49 -0.83 7.86 16.40
N VAL A 50 -0.69 7.66 15.08
CA VAL A 50 -1.40 8.42 14.05
C VAL A 50 -2.49 7.59 13.34
N GLY A 51 -2.76 6.37 13.81
CA GLY A 51 -3.79 5.51 13.24
C GLY A 51 -3.33 4.29 12.47
N GLY A 52 -2.01 4.11 12.34
CA GLY A 52 -1.48 2.98 11.61
C GLY A 52 -1.79 1.65 12.31
N ASP A 53 -2.26 0.69 11.54
CA ASP A 53 -2.51 -0.68 11.95
C ASP A 53 -1.69 -1.69 11.14
N THR A 54 -1.02 -1.26 10.06
CA THR A 54 -0.35 -2.13 9.11
C THR A 54 1.05 -1.62 8.76
N VAL A 55 2.03 -2.52 8.68
CA VAL A 55 3.36 -2.23 8.16
C VAL A 55 3.79 -3.25 7.11
N ILE A 56 4.55 -2.79 6.12
CA ILE A 56 4.98 -3.60 4.97
C ILE A 56 6.47 -3.39 4.75
N THR A 57 7.23 -4.47 4.51
CA THR A 57 8.64 -4.39 4.12
C THR A 57 8.87 -4.88 2.70
N PHE A 58 9.89 -4.33 2.04
CA PHE A 58 10.40 -4.88 0.79
C PHE A 58 11.16 -6.18 1.03
N GLY A 59 11.10 -7.08 0.06
CA GLY A 59 11.92 -8.29 0.06
C GLY A 59 13.27 -8.05 -0.60
N SER A 60 14.07 -9.11 -0.64
CA SER A 60 15.41 -9.10 -1.24
C SER A 60 15.46 -9.86 -2.57
N LEU A 61 16.52 -9.62 -3.33
CA LEU A 61 16.72 -10.28 -4.62
C LEU A 61 17.41 -11.64 -4.46
N LEU A 62 16.89 -12.66 -5.12
CA LEU A 62 17.60 -13.91 -5.41
C LEU A 62 18.49 -13.67 -6.63
N LYS A 63 19.80 -13.59 -6.42
CA LYS A 63 20.76 -13.18 -7.46
C LYS A 63 21.51 -14.38 -8.02
N PRO A 64 21.50 -14.63 -9.34
CA PRO A 64 22.45 -15.53 -9.97
C PRO A 64 23.89 -15.16 -9.58
N ALA A 65 24.71 -16.17 -9.35
CA ALA A 65 26.06 -16.03 -8.85
C ALA A 65 27.00 -17.01 -9.55
N THR A 66 28.29 -16.75 -9.45
CA THR A 66 29.36 -17.71 -9.72
C THR A 66 30.03 -18.11 -8.42
N LEU A 67 30.80 -19.20 -8.43
CA LEU A 67 31.55 -19.63 -7.25
C LEU A 67 32.52 -18.55 -6.73
N SER A 68 33.08 -17.71 -7.61
CA SER A 68 33.96 -16.60 -7.24
C SER A 68 33.22 -15.41 -6.59
N THR A 69 31.91 -15.30 -6.80
CA THR A 69 31.08 -14.25 -6.19
C THR A 69 30.42 -14.67 -4.87
N ILE A 70 30.54 -15.95 -4.49
CA ILE A 70 30.11 -16.40 -3.16
C ILE A 70 30.98 -15.70 -2.09
N PRO A 71 30.40 -15.17 -1.00
CA PRO A 71 31.15 -14.44 0.01
C PRO A 71 32.37 -15.21 0.52
N ALA A 72 33.54 -14.58 0.51
CA ALA A 72 34.82 -15.21 0.88
C ALA A 72 34.83 -15.76 2.31
N GLY A 73 34.06 -15.14 3.22
CA GLY A 73 33.90 -15.60 4.60
C GLY A 73 33.04 -16.85 4.75
N CYS A 74 32.36 -17.32 3.71
CA CYS A 74 31.54 -18.52 3.74
C CYS A 74 32.43 -19.74 3.44
N THR A 75 33.01 -20.34 4.49
CA THR A 75 33.88 -21.50 4.36
C THR A 75 33.46 -22.64 5.28
N ILE A 76 33.57 -23.88 4.81
CA ILE A 76 33.39 -25.10 5.62
C ILE A 76 34.71 -25.86 5.52
N SER A 77 35.40 -26.04 6.64
CA SER A 77 36.74 -26.67 6.71
C SER A 77 37.74 -26.04 5.73
N GLY A 78 37.74 -24.71 5.61
CA GLY A 78 38.62 -23.96 4.71
C GLY A 78 38.23 -23.97 3.22
N VAL A 79 37.20 -24.72 2.83
CA VAL A 79 36.67 -24.75 1.45
C VAL A 79 35.48 -23.81 1.33
N ASN A 80 35.31 -23.15 0.18
CA ASN A 80 34.10 -22.36 -0.11
C ASN A 80 32.82 -23.18 0.22
N CYS A 81 31.95 -22.61 1.05
CA CYS A 81 30.81 -23.32 1.64
C CYS A 81 29.84 -23.88 0.60
N ALA A 82 29.66 -23.21 -0.55
CA ALA A 82 28.79 -23.67 -1.62
C ALA A 82 29.36 -24.95 -2.26
N LYS A 83 30.67 -24.95 -2.52
CA LYS A 83 31.39 -26.12 -3.03
C LYS A 83 31.38 -27.28 -2.02
N ALA A 84 31.58 -26.98 -0.73
CA ALA A 84 31.58 -27.99 0.31
C ALA A 84 30.20 -28.64 0.48
N ALA A 85 29.13 -27.86 0.51
CA ALA A 85 27.76 -28.38 0.62
C ALA A 85 27.33 -29.20 -0.62
N ALA A 86 27.82 -28.81 -1.81
CA ALA A 86 27.58 -29.52 -3.07
C ALA A 86 28.51 -30.71 -3.32
N SER A 87 29.29 -31.15 -2.33
CA SER A 87 30.16 -32.32 -2.50
C SER A 87 29.35 -33.59 -2.87
N GLY A 88 29.81 -34.27 -3.94
CA GLY A 88 29.19 -35.49 -4.46
C GLY A 88 27.93 -35.29 -5.32
N VAL A 89 27.62 -34.05 -5.73
CA VAL A 89 26.52 -33.76 -6.67
C VAL A 89 26.98 -32.85 -7.80
N SER A 90 26.22 -32.82 -8.90
CA SER A 90 26.41 -31.84 -9.95
C SER A 90 25.74 -30.52 -9.58
N VAL A 91 26.43 -29.39 -9.83
CA VAL A 91 25.87 -28.05 -9.64
C VAL A 91 25.52 -27.46 -10.98
N ASN A 92 24.26 -27.06 -11.15
CA ASN A 92 23.80 -26.34 -12.34
C ASN A 92 24.09 -24.84 -12.23
N ARG A 93 23.60 -24.18 -11.18
CA ARG A 93 23.81 -22.74 -10.94
C ARG A 93 24.06 -22.44 -9.46
N TYR A 94 24.70 -21.30 -9.21
CA TYR A 94 24.84 -20.72 -7.89
C TYR A 94 23.98 -19.47 -7.77
N PHE A 95 23.49 -19.19 -6.56
CA PHE A 95 22.73 -18.00 -6.23
C PHE A 95 23.17 -17.43 -4.89
N THR A 96 22.97 -16.13 -4.71
CA THR A 96 23.10 -15.45 -3.42
C THR A 96 21.79 -14.77 -3.04
N TYR A 97 21.52 -14.73 -1.74
CA TYR A 97 20.38 -14.02 -1.16
C TYR A 97 20.79 -13.36 0.17
N SER A 98 20.25 -12.19 0.48
CA SER A 98 20.52 -11.49 1.74
C SER A 98 19.33 -10.62 2.12
N ASP A 99 18.69 -10.95 3.24
CA ASP A 99 17.55 -10.23 3.82
C ASP A 99 17.81 -9.80 5.28
N ASN A 100 19.06 -9.92 5.74
CA ASN A 100 19.47 -9.71 7.12
C ASN A 100 18.73 -10.58 8.15
N SER A 101 18.08 -11.68 7.73
CA SER A 101 17.45 -12.64 8.65
C SER A 101 18.42 -13.71 9.13
N SER A 102 18.17 -14.28 10.32
CA SER A 102 19.00 -15.34 10.90
C SER A 102 18.55 -16.76 10.50
N TRP A 103 18.50 -17.05 9.18
CA TRP A 103 17.94 -18.29 8.61
C TRP A 103 18.34 -19.57 9.35
N GLY A 104 19.64 -19.90 9.37
CA GLY A 104 20.22 -20.89 10.27
C GLY A 104 19.60 -22.29 10.27
N SER A 105 19.67 -22.97 11.41
CA SER A 105 19.13 -24.32 11.58
C SER A 105 17.61 -24.40 11.35
N PRO A 106 16.78 -23.37 11.64
CA PRO A 106 15.38 -23.40 11.22
C PRO A 106 15.19 -23.61 9.72
N ALA A 107 16.05 -23.02 8.90
CA ALA A 107 15.98 -23.11 7.44
C ALA A 107 16.55 -24.42 6.84
N VAL A 108 17.26 -25.24 7.62
CA VAL A 108 17.84 -26.53 7.15
C VAL A 108 16.76 -27.59 7.14
N LEU A 109 16.37 -28.07 5.96
CA LEU A 109 15.32 -29.09 5.79
C LEU A 109 15.86 -30.37 5.12
N CYS A 110 16.89 -30.24 4.28
CA CYS A 110 17.50 -31.33 3.55
C CYS A 110 18.86 -31.70 4.14
N GLY A 111 19.25 -32.98 4.09
CA GLY A 111 20.54 -33.43 4.65
C GLY A 111 21.78 -32.78 4.02
N ARG A 112 21.64 -32.24 2.80
CA ARG A 112 22.69 -31.49 2.11
C ARG A 112 22.72 -30.00 2.44
N ASP A 113 21.64 -29.45 2.98
CA ASP A 113 21.65 -28.07 3.43
C ASP A 113 22.65 -27.92 4.58
N LYS A 114 23.32 -26.77 4.64
CA LYS A 114 24.34 -26.50 5.65
C LYS A 114 24.17 -25.11 6.23
N THR A 115 24.71 -24.94 7.42
CA THR A 115 24.89 -23.63 8.03
C THR A 115 26.31 -23.48 8.47
N VAL A 116 26.88 -22.29 8.31
CA VAL A 116 28.18 -21.95 8.87
C VAL A 116 28.17 -20.51 9.38
N THR A 117 28.90 -20.26 10.46
CA THR A 117 29.01 -18.94 11.06
C THR A 117 30.47 -18.49 10.97
N ASN A 118 30.69 -17.27 10.50
CA ASN A 118 32.00 -16.62 10.49
C ASN A 118 31.87 -15.23 11.12
N GLY A 119 32.43 -15.05 12.31
CA GLY A 119 32.21 -13.86 13.12
C GLY A 119 30.73 -13.67 13.45
N THR A 120 30.18 -12.51 13.10
CA THR A 120 28.76 -12.17 13.29
C THR A 120 27.86 -12.59 12.13
N THR A 121 28.44 -13.09 11.04
CA THR A 121 27.69 -13.44 9.82
C THR A 121 27.35 -14.91 9.83
N LYS A 122 26.07 -15.20 9.60
CA LYS A 122 25.55 -16.56 9.50
C LYS A 122 25.21 -16.85 8.05
N TYR A 123 25.83 -17.88 7.49
CA TYR A 123 25.54 -18.36 6.15
C TYR A 123 24.66 -19.60 6.23
N THR A 124 23.62 -19.64 5.39
CA THR A 124 22.77 -20.82 5.18
C THR A 124 22.89 -21.22 3.72
N ILE A 125 23.22 -22.48 3.46
CA ILE A 125 23.44 -23.01 2.13
C ILE A 125 22.33 -24.00 1.85
N LEU A 126 21.51 -23.71 0.84
CA LEU A 126 20.41 -24.56 0.40
C LEU A 126 20.76 -25.23 -0.92
N LEU A 127 20.48 -26.53 -1.03
CA LEU A 127 20.55 -27.25 -2.30
C LEU A 127 19.14 -27.52 -2.80
N LEU A 128 18.81 -26.91 -3.93
CA LEU A 128 17.49 -27.00 -4.56
C LEU A 128 17.59 -27.95 -5.76
N PRO A 129 16.81 -29.04 -5.82
CA PRO A 129 16.91 -29.99 -6.93
C PRO A 129 16.44 -29.35 -8.24
N VAL A 130 17.23 -29.48 -9.32
CA VAL A 130 16.85 -28.96 -10.65
C VAL A 130 15.71 -29.78 -11.26
N GLN A 131 15.70 -31.09 -11.04
CA GLN A 131 14.63 -32.01 -11.43
C GLN A 131 14.35 -32.97 -10.29
N GLY A 132 13.10 -33.04 -9.83
CA GLY A 132 12.72 -33.88 -8.71
C GLY A 132 11.76 -33.17 -7.77
N SER A 133 11.68 -33.64 -6.52
CA SER A 133 10.79 -33.08 -5.51
C SER A 133 11.44 -33.06 -4.13
N GLY A 134 11.02 -32.11 -3.30
CA GLY A 134 11.56 -31.93 -1.95
C GLY A 134 13.07 -31.74 -1.95
N CYS A 135 13.78 -32.70 -1.38
CA CYS A 135 15.23 -32.67 -1.20
C CYS A 135 16.02 -33.51 -2.23
N THR A 136 15.34 -34.17 -3.16
CA THR A 136 15.94 -35.20 -4.01
C THR A 136 15.91 -34.80 -5.49
N SER A 137 17.08 -34.83 -6.13
CA SER A 137 17.22 -34.64 -7.57
C SER A 137 17.35 -35.98 -8.29
N SER A 138 16.49 -36.25 -9.28
CA SER A 138 16.54 -37.48 -10.09
C SER A 138 17.79 -37.55 -10.98
N THR A 139 18.39 -36.41 -11.32
CA THR A 139 19.59 -36.29 -12.15
C THR A 139 20.84 -36.00 -11.32
N ASN A 140 20.75 -36.11 -9.99
CA ASN A 140 21.81 -35.72 -9.05
C ASN A 140 22.36 -34.30 -9.29
N THR A 141 21.54 -33.41 -9.84
CA THR A 141 21.88 -32.03 -10.21
C THR A 141 21.07 -31.03 -9.40
N TYR A 142 21.74 -30.04 -8.82
CA TYR A 142 21.15 -29.06 -7.90
C TYR A 142 21.58 -27.63 -8.25
N ASP A 143 20.72 -26.68 -7.90
CA ASP A 143 21.09 -25.28 -7.74
C ASP A 143 21.46 -25.00 -6.29
N VAL A 144 22.49 -24.19 -6.07
CA VAL A 144 23.00 -23.87 -4.73
C VAL A 144 22.68 -22.42 -4.39
N VAL A 145 21.93 -22.18 -3.32
CA VAL A 145 21.64 -20.83 -2.82
C VAL A 145 22.43 -20.58 -1.54
N VAL A 146 23.28 -19.56 -1.55
CA VAL A 146 24.00 -19.09 -0.35
C VAL A 146 23.28 -17.86 0.19
N ILE A 147 22.63 -18.04 1.34
CA ILE A 147 21.95 -16.97 2.07
C ILE A 147 22.93 -16.38 3.08
N THR A 148 23.10 -15.06 3.00
CA THR A 148 23.87 -14.28 3.98
C THR A 148 22.90 -13.65 4.98
N GLY A 149 23.04 -14.02 6.24
CA GLY A 149 22.20 -13.59 7.34
C GLY A 149 22.98 -13.00 8.51
N GLY A 150 22.24 -12.39 9.44
CA GLY A 150 22.77 -11.85 10.68
C GLY A 150 22.48 -12.74 11.90
N GLN A 151 22.82 -12.23 13.08
CA GLN A 151 22.43 -12.86 14.37
C GLN A 151 20.96 -12.58 14.73
N SER A 152 20.43 -11.44 14.30
CA SER A 152 19.02 -11.05 14.50
C SER A 152 18.24 -11.17 13.19
N SER A 153 16.90 -11.14 13.25
CA SER A 153 16.04 -11.11 12.07
C SER A 153 15.06 -9.94 12.14
N ILE A 154 15.07 -9.13 11.06
CA ILE A 154 14.14 -8.02 10.88
C ILE A 154 12.69 -8.53 10.88
N SER A 155 12.41 -9.60 10.12
CA SER A 155 11.06 -10.16 9.97
C SER A 155 10.48 -10.65 11.32
N ILE A 156 11.29 -11.37 12.11
CA ILE A 156 10.87 -11.87 13.43
C ILE A 156 10.61 -10.72 14.40
N SER A 157 11.52 -9.74 14.46
CA SER A 157 11.37 -8.58 15.32
C SER A 157 10.10 -7.77 14.99
N LEU A 158 9.83 -7.55 13.71
CA LEU A 158 8.61 -6.88 13.25
C LEU A 158 7.34 -7.70 13.52
N GLY A 159 7.35 -9.01 13.27
CA GLY A 159 6.21 -9.88 13.56
C GLY A 159 5.82 -9.88 15.05
N ASN A 160 6.81 -9.99 15.93
CA ASN A 160 6.59 -9.92 17.39
C ASN A 160 6.11 -8.54 17.84
N THR A 161 6.73 -7.48 17.33
CA THR A 161 6.33 -6.10 17.66
C THR A 161 4.90 -5.81 17.19
N ALA A 162 4.57 -6.18 15.95
CA ALA A 162 3.23 -6.03 15.40
C ALA A 162 2.20 -6.81 16.22
N THR A 163 2.52 -8.05 16.64
CA THR A 163 1.68 -8.83 17.54
C THR A 163 1.42 -8.09 18.85
N SER A 164 2.47 -7.56 19.51
CA SER A 164 2.33 -6.86 20.79
C SER A 164 1.48 -5.59 20.71
N LEU A 165 1.44 -4.96 19.54
CA LEU A 165 0.68 -3.74 19.28
C LEU A 165 -0.66 -4.01 18.59
N GLY A 166 -1.04 -5.26 18.32
CA GLY A 166 -2.25 -5.59 17.56
C GLY A 166 -2.25 -4.98 16.15
N MET A 167 -1.10 -5.00 15.49
CA MET A 167 -0.89 -4.53 14.12
C MET A 167 -0.65 -5.71 13.17
N LYS A 168 -0.83 -5.48 11.88
CA LYS A 168 -0.51 -6.40 10.78
C LYS A 168 0.86 -6.07 10.19
N TYR A 169 1.69 -7.08 9.99
CA TYR A 169 2.96 -7.00 9.29
C TYR A 169 2.93 -7.87 8.04
N TYR A 170 3.29 -7.28 6.90
CA TYR A 170 3.49 -7.99 5.64
C TYR A 170 4.97 -8.05 5.29
N ALA A 171 5.52 -9.26 5.28
CA ALA A 171 6.92 -9.51 5.00
C ALA A 171 7.17 -9.55 3.48
N GLY A 172 8.16 -8.80 3.00
CA GLY A 172 8.54 -8.80 1.60
C GLY A 172 9.10 -10.14 1.12
N LEU A 173 8.56 -10.66 0.03
CA LEU A 173 8.99 -11.92 -0.58
C LEU A 173 10.31 -11.77 -1.35
N PRO A 174 11.08 -12.85 -1.50
CA PRO A 174 12.16 -12.90 -2.47
C PRO A 174 11.69 -12.50 -3.86
N SER A 175 12.50 -11.76 -4.62
CA SER A 175 12.23 -11.42 -6.02
C SER A 175 13.37 -11.89 -6.93
N PRO A 176 13.11 -12.25 -8.18
CA PRO A 176 14.18 -12.38 -9.16
C PRO A 176 14.89 -11.04 -9.38
N VAL A 177 16.14 -11.09 -9.84
CA VAL A 177 16.82 -9.91 -10.41
C VAL A 177 16.10 -9.41 -11.66
N LYS A 178 16.36 -8.16 -12.00
CA LYS A 178 15.92 -7.58 -13.27
C LYS A 178 16.73 -8.17 -14.43
N ARG A 179 16.10 -8.30 -15.60
CA ARG A 179 16.78 -8.68 -16.84
C ARG A 179 17.82 -7.63 -17.25
N THR A 180 18.86 -8.05 -17.96
CA THR A 180 19.92 -7.17 -18.44
C THR A 180 19.54 -6.42 -19.72
N ASP A 181 18.66 -6.99 -20.54
CA ASP A 181 18.17 -6.37 -21.78
C ASP A 181 16.99 -5.44 -21.54
N ILE A 182 16.11 -5.76 -20.58
CA ILE A 182 14.96 -4.95 -20.19
C ILE A 182 14.95 -4.79 -18.65
N THR A 183 15.59 -3.73 -18.16
CA THR A 183 15.97 -3.54 -16.74
C THR A 183 14.81 -3.28 -15.77
N TYR A 184 13.56 -3.32 -16.24
CA TYR A 184 12.37 -3.22 -15.41
C TYR A 184 11.55 -4.52 -15.36
N LEU A 185 11.91 -5.54 -16.14
CA LEU A 185 11.27 -6.85 -16.11
C LEU A 185 12.06 -7.86 -15.28
N PRO A 186 11.40 -8.80 -14.59
CA PRO A 186 12.06 -9.86 -13.85
C PRO A 186 12.74 -10.87 -14.79
N ASP A 187 13.88 -11.41 -14.37
CA ASP A 187 14.56 -12.52 -15.05
C ASP A 187 13.95 -13.87 -14.64
N LEU A 188 13.22 -14.48 -15.56
CA LEU A 188 12.56 -15.78 -15.37
C LEU A 188 13.39 -16.97 -15.84
N SER A 189 14.64 -16.78 -16.28
CA SER A 189 15.51 -17.88 -16.75
C SER A 189 15.83 -18.95 -15.69
N TYR A 190 15.53 -18.67 -14.42
CA TYR A 190 15.65 -19.58 -13.27
C TYR A 190 14.35 -19.67 -12.45
N GLN A 191 13.18 -19.53 -13.10
CA GLN A 191 11.88 -19.53 -12.40
C GLN A 191 11.61 -20.78 -11.56
N ALA A 192 12.10 -21.96 -11.96
CA ALA A 192 11.96 -23.20 -11.19
C ALA A 192 12.70 -23.10 -9.85
N THR A 193 13.96 -22.64 -9.88
CA THR A 193 14.77 -22.38 -8.70
C THR A 193 14.15 -21.30 -7.82
N PHE A 194 13.65 -20.22 -8.43
CA PHE A 194 12.95 -19.15 -7.72
C PHE A 194 11.70 -19.66 -6.99
N SER A 195 10.90 -20.50 -7.64
CA SER A 195 9.71 -21.11 -7.04
C SER A 195 10.07 -21.99 -5.84
N LEU A 196 11.11 -22.83 -5.94
CA LEU A 196 11.61 -23.64 -4.83
C LEU A 196 12.19 -22.77 -3.71
N PHE A 197 12.93 -21.71 -4.03
CA PHE A 197 13.48 -20.81 -3.04
C PHE A 197 12.38 -20.06 -2.27
N THR A 198 11.33 -19.60 -2.96
CA THR A 198 10.15 -19.00 -2.33
C THR A 198 9.47 -19.98 -1.38
N ALA A 199 9.34 -21.26 -1.74
CA ALA A 199 8.84 -22.28 -0.82
C ALA A 199 9.72 -22.41 0.44
N ARG A 200 11.05 -22.43 0.28
CA ARG A 200 12.00 -22.49 1.41
C ARG A 200 11.93 -21.24 2.30
N PHE A 201 11.70 -20.07 1.73
CA PHE A 201 11.48 -18.83 2.47
C PHE A 201 10.22 -18.92 3.33
N LEU A 202 9.09 -19.37 2.76
CA LEU A 202 7.82 -19.46 3.47
C LEU A 202 7.86 -20.48 4.62
N LEU A 203 8.44 -21.67 4.37
CA LEU A 203 8.66 -22.69 5.41
C LEU A 203 9.57 -22.20 6.54
N TYR A 204 10.56 -21.35 6.21
CA TYR A 204 11.37 -20.70 7.23
C TYR A 204 10.54 -19.73 8.06
N GLN A 205 9.74 -18.85 7.44
CA GLN A 205 8.86 -17.91 8.15
C GLN A 205 7.85 -18.64 9.04
N GLU A 206 7.25 -19.74 8.57
CA GLU A 206 6.38 -20.61 9.38
C GLU A 206 7.07 -21.05 10.67
N LYS A 207 8.32 -21.46 10.58
CA LYS A 207 9.02 -22.04 11.72
C LYS A 207 9.47 -21.01 12.76
N VAL A 208 9.72 -19.77 12.35
CA VAL A 208 10.37 -18.77 13.22
C VAL A 208 9.55 -17.50 13.45
N ASN A 209 8.47 -17.31 12.69
CA ASN A 209 7.68 -16.08 12.68
C ASN A 209 6.17 -16.36 12.53
N ASP A 210 5.71 -17.55 12.92
CA ASP A 210 4.29 -17.89 12.97
C ASP A 210 3.61 -17.24 14.17
N VAL A 211 3.41 -15.93 14.06
CA VAL A 211 2.75 -15.10 15.07
C VAL A 211 1.56 -14.36 14.46
N PRO A 212 0.56 -13.93 15.27
CA PRO A 212 -0.60 -13.19 14.75
C PRO A 212 -0.23 -11.93 13.97
N GLY A 213 0.87 -11.26 14.37
CA GLY A 213 1.36 -10.04 13.72
C GLY A 213 1.84 -10.27 12.28
N LEU A 214 2.34 -11.45 11.91
CA LEU A 214 2.71 -11.74 10.52
C LEU A 214 1.43 -12.01 9.69
N ALA A 215 0.79 -10.96 9.18
CA ALA A 215 -0.51 -11.09 8.49
C ALA A 215 -0.41 -11.65 7.07
N GLY A 216 0.78 -11.55 6.45
CA GLY A 216 0.92 -11.88 5.05
C GLY A 216 2.27 -11.53 4.45
N PHE A 217 2.30 -11.51 3.12
CA PHE A 217 3.49 -11.31 2.33
C PHE A 217 3.31 -10.22 1.27
N TYR A 218 4.38 -9.48 0.98
CA TYR A 218 4.40 -8.46 -0.06
C TYR A 218 5.19 -8.91 -1.28
N HIS A 219 4.58 -8.85 -2.45
CA HIS A 219 5.22 -9.10 -3.73
C HIS A 219 6.11 -7.91 -4.11
N HIS A 220 7.43 -8.11 -4.05
CA HIS A 220 8.42 -7.05 -4.24
C HIS A 220 8.55 -6.55 -5.69
N THR A 221 8.20 -7.37 -6.69
CA THR A 221 8.30 -6.97 -8.10
C THR A 221 7.16 -6.02 -8.46
N GLU A 222 7.47 -4.80 -8.88
CA GLU A 222 6.47 -3.80 -9.25
C GLU A 222 6.26 -3.72 -10.76
N MET A 223 5.04 -3.35 -11.18
CA MET A 223 4.68 -3.08 -12.57
C MET A 223 3.75 -1.86 -12.66
N PRO A 224 3.71 -1.13 -13.79
CA PRO A 224 2.62 -0.21 -14.06
C PRO A 224 1.31 -1.01 -14.21
N LEU A 225 0.18 -0.31 -14.09
CA LEU A 225 -1.16 -0.83 -14.44
C LEU A 225 -1.35 -1.00 -15.95
N SER A 226 -0.42 -1.67 -16.62
CA SER A 226 -0.46 -1.97 -18.05
C SER A 226 -0.94 -3.39 -18.30
N ASN A 227 -1.78 -3.56 -19.32
CA ASN A 227 -2.29 -4.84 -19.79
C ASN A 227 -1.49 -5.43 -20.98
N GLY A 228 -0.32 -4.86 -21.30
CA GLY A 228 0.50 -5.33 -22.40
C GLY A 228 1.29 -6.59 -22.03
N ALA A 229 1.39 -7.55 -22.95
CA ALA A 229 2.06 -8.85 -22.76
C ALA A 229 3.54 -8.77 -22.32
N VAL A 230 4.19 -7.61 -22.50
CA VAL A 230 5.54 -7.35 -21.97
C VAL A 230 5.61 -7.51 -20.44
N TRP A 231 4.48 -7.33 -19.74
CA TRP A 231 4.36 -7.44 -18.28
C TRP A 231 3.95 -8.83 -17.79
N ASP A 232 3.69 -9.79 -18.68
CA ASP A 232 3.31 -11.17 -18.30
C ASP A 232 4.37 -11.80 -17.38
N ALA A 233 5.64 -11.46 -17.58
CA ALA A 233 6.71 -11.92 -16.71
C ALA A 233 6.55 -11.50 -15.23
N VAL A 234 5.92 -10.35 -14.95
CA VAL A 234 5.59 -9.93 -13.58
C VAL A 234 4.40 -10.72 -13.04
N LEU A 235 3.36 -10.92 -13.85
CA LEU A 235 2.21 -11.75 -13.47
C LEU A 235 2.64 -13.19 -13.15
N THR A 236 3.55 -13.77 -13.94
CA THR A 236 4.16 -15.08 -13.65
C THR A 236 4.90 -15.11 -12.30
N VAL A 237 5.58 -14.02 -11.91
CA VAL A 237 6.19 -13.95 -10.57
C VAL A 237 5.11 -13.98 -9.49
N TYR A 238 4.01 -13.24 -9.66
CA TYR A 238 2.89 -13.23 -8.71
C TYR A 238 2.23 -14.61 -8.59
N GLU A 239 1.95 -15.28 -9.70
CA GLU A 239 1.39 -16.65 -9.72
C GLU A 239 2.30 -17.66 -9.01
N ILE A 240 3.61 -17.61 -9.28
CA ILE A 240 4.60 -18.47 -8.60
C ILE A 240 4.56 -18.20 -7.10
N GLN A 241 4.52 -16.95 -6.67
CA GLN A 241 4.54 -16.61 -5.26
C GLN A 241 3.23 -16.98 -4.56
N ASN A 242 2.08 -16.64 -5.15
CA ASN A 242 0.76 -16.95 -4.62
C ASN A 242 0.52 -18.45 -4.52
N SER A 243 0.94 -19.23 -5.52
CA SER A 243 0.86 -20.70 -5.42
C SER A 243 1.69 -21.27 -4.26
N ARG A 244 2.84 -20.67 -3.94
CA ARG A 244 3.64 -21.07 -2.78
C ARG A 244 3.05 -20.59 -1.46
N ILE A 245 2.45 -19.40 -1.41
CA ILE A 245 1.72 -18.93 -0.22
C ILE A 245 0.53 -19.86 0.06
N ALA A 246 -0.31 -20.14 -0.94
CA ALA A 246 -1.44 -21.06 -0.80
C ALA A 246 -1.00 -22.45 -0.33
N GLN A 247 0.17 -22.92 -0.77
CA GLN A 247 0.67 -24.24 -0.38
C GLN A 247 1.24 -24.30 1.04
N TYR A 248 2.00 -23.28 1.47
CA TYR A 248 2.82 -23.35 2.69
C TYR A 248 2.39 -22.38 3.79
N GLN A 249 1.55 -21.39 3.47
CA GLN A 249 1.03 -20.36 4.37
C GLN A 249 -0.44 -20.03 4.04
N PRO A 250 -1.35 -21.04 3.97
CA PRO A 250 -2.71 -20.85 3.44
C PRO A 250 -3.59 -19.90 4.25
N THR A 251 -3.20 -19.57 5.48
CA THR A 251 -3.92 -18.64 6.37
C THR A 251 -3.40 -17.21 6.29
N ARG A 252 -2.40 -16.96 5.44
CA ARG A 252 -1.74 -15.66 5.30
C ARG A 252 -2.13 -15.01 3.97
N SER A 253 -2.28 -13.69 3.99
CA SER A 253 -2.69 -12.89 2.83
C SER A 253 -1.49 -12.41 2.01
N ALA A 254 -1.75 -11.84 0.83
CA ALA A 254 -0.74 -11.26 -0.05
C ALA A 254 -1.06 -9.80 -0.42
N ILE A 255 -0.02 -9.00 -0.64
CA ILE A 255 -0.15 -7.63 -1.15
C ILE A 255 0.74 -7.45 -2.37
N VAL A 256 0.20 -6.90 -3.44
CA VAL A 256 0.94 -6.34 -4.58
C VAL A 256 0.72 -4.82 -4.63
N SER A 257 1.64 -4.06 -5.21
CA SER A 257 1.54 -2.59 -5.28
C SER A 257 1.90 -2.05 -6.67
N PRO A 258 1.10 -2.31 -7.72
CA PRO A 258 1.33 -1.76 -9.05
C PRO A 258 1.12 -0.23 -9.06
N TYR A 259 1.56 0.48 -10.10
CA TYR A 259 1.50 1.95 -10.13
C TYR A 259 0.79 2.54 -11.35
N ILE A 260 0.21 3.74 -11.17
CA ILE A 260 -0.33 4.56 -12.25
C ILE A 260 0.81 5.36 -12.91
N ASP A 261 0.81 5.42 -14.23
CA ASP A 261 1.57 6.43 -15.00
C ASP A 261 0.68 7.07 -16.06
N SER A 262 0.09 8.20 -15.71
CA SER A 262 -0.93 8.90 -16.49
C SER A 262 -0.37 10.07 -17.30
N ARG A 263 0.96 10.26 -17.36
CA ARG A 263 1.58 11.39 -18.05
C ARG A 263 1.31 11.34 -19.55
N SER A 264 0.69 12.36 -20.12
CA SER A 264 0.26 12.38 -21.52
C SER A 264 1.43 12.25 -22.51
N ALA A 265 2.58 12.83 -22.17
CA ALA A 265 3.78 12.82 -23.02
C ALA A 265 4.63 11.54 -22.89
N PHE A 266 4.34 10.66 -21.90
CA PHE A 266 5.12 9.45 -21.70
C PHE A 266 4.65 8.34 -22.66
N SER A 267 5.58 7.66 -23.33
CA SER A 267 5.24 6.59 -24.28
C SER A 267 4.67 5.34 -23.59
N GLY A 268 5.12 5.05 -22.36
CA GLY A 268 4.63 3.94 -21.54
C GLY A 268 3.46 4.30 -20.62
N ARG A 269 2.73 5.38 -20.93
CA ARG A 269 1.56 5.81 -20.16
C ARG A 269 0.44 4.75 -20.19
N VAL A 270 -0.37 4.75 -19.15
CA VAL A 270 -1.48 3.81 -18.94
C VAL A 270 -2.80 4.57 -19.05
N THR A 271 -3.73 4.12 -19.89
CA THR A 271 -5.11 4.65 -19.92
C THR A 271 -5.97 4.08 -18.80
N VAL A 272 -7.10 4.72 -18.50
CA VAL A 272 -8.07 4.25 -17.50
C VAL A 272 -8.57 2.83 -17.83
N ASP A 273 -8.85 2.54 -19.11
CA ASP A 273 -9.28 1.20 -19.54
C ASP A 273 -8.19 0.15 -19.40
N GLN A 274 -6.93 0.50 -19.68
CA GLN A 274 -5.80 -0.39 -19.45
C GLN A 274 -5.63 -0.69 -17.96
N ALA A 275 -5.86 0.30 -17.09
CA ALA A 275 -5.79 0.10 -15.65
C ALA A 275 -6.87 -0.84 -15.13
N ARG A 276 -8.11 -0.73 -15.62
CA ARG A 276 -9.21 -1.68 -15.33
C ARG A 276 -8.82 -3.12 -15.66
N GLN A 277 -8.31 -3.34 -16.88
CA GLN A 277 -7.93 -4.68 -17.32
C GLN A 277 -6.68 -5.20 -16.60
N ALA A 278 -5.71 -4.32 -16.32
CA ALA A 278 -4.49 -4.71 -15.63
C ALA A 278 -4.76 -5.15 -14.18
N VAL A 279 -5.67 -4.49 -13.47
CA VAL A 279 -6.00 -4.89 -12.09
C VAL A 279 -6.73 -6.23 -12.05
N GLU A 280 -7.61 -6.50 -13.02
CA GLU A 280 -8.27 -7.80 -13.17
C GLU A 280 -7.23 -8.91 -13.43
N ASN A 281 -6.29 -8.67 -14.35
CA ASN A 281 -5.20 -9.62 -14.63
C ASN A 281 -4.34 -9.90 -13.40
N ILE A 282 -4.05 -8.89 -12.59
CA ILE A 282 -3.32 -9.05 -11.33
C ILE A 282 -4.16 -9.86 -10.33
N ALA A 283 -5.45 -9.57 -10.19
CA ALA A 283 -6.36 -10.28 -9.29
C ALA A 283 -6.42 -11.79 -9.65
N ASN A 284 -6.43 -12.12 -10.93
CA ASN A 284 -6.44 -13.50 -11.43
C ASN A 284 -5.18 -14.31 -11.05
N THR A 285 -4.10 -13.67 -10.58
CA THR A 285 -2.91 -14.37 -10.08
C THR A 285 -3.06 -14.91 -8.65
N ALA A 286 -4.16 -14.60 -7.95
CA ALA A 286 -4.32 -14.86 -6.52
C ALA A 286 -4.21 -16.34 -6.11
N ASN A 287 -4.60 -17.28 -6.98
CA ASN A 287 -4.51 -18.73 -6.74
C ASN A 287 -5.02 -19.16 -5.34
N GLY A 288 -6.17 -18.63 -4.91
CA GLY A 288 -6.79 -18.93 -3.61
C GLY A 288 -6.19 -18.20 -2.40
N VAL A 289 -5.22 -17.31 -2.60
CA VAL A 289 -4.70 -16.40 -1.56
C VAL A 289 -5.57 -15.16 -1.47
N ASP A 290 -5.87 -14.71 -0.25
CA ASP A 290 -6.48 -13.40 -0.02
C ASP A 290 -5.53 -12.29 -0.50
N LEU A 291 -5.78 -11.74 -1.69
CA LEU A 291 -4.90 -10.79 -2.36
C LEU A 291 -5.46 -9.37 -2.27
N ALA A 292 -4.66 -8.46 -1.70
CA ALA A 292 -4.90 -7.03 -1.78
C ALA A 292 -4.01 -6.38 -2.86
N ILE A 293 -4.62 -5.56 -3.72
CA ILE A 293 -3.94 -4.82 -4.78
C ILE A 293 -3.87 -3.36 -4.36
N ALA A 294 -2.73 -2.95 -3.80
CA ALA A 294 -2.50 -1.61 -3.26
C ALA A 294 -1.91 -0.67 -4.31
N VAL A 295 -2.77 -0.11 -5.18
CA VAL A 295 -2.31 0.69 -6.32
C VAL A 295 -1.64 1.99 -5.88
N GLN A 296 -0.43 2.25 -6.38
CA GLN A 296 0.28 3.50 -6.17
C GLN A 296 -0.38 4.64 -6.96
N ASP A 297 -0.73 5.73 -6.27
CA ASP A 297 -1.42 6.87 -6.88
C ASP A 297 -0.57 7.69 -7.86
N GLY A 298 0.76 7.47 -7.84
CA GLY A 298 1.75 8.08 -8.73
C GLY A 298 2.09 9.54 -8.40
N MET A 299 1.52 10.13 -7.35
CA MET A 299 1.67 11.56 -7.08
C MET A 299 3.06 11.90 -6.55
N GLY A 300 3.65 11.10 -5.66
CA GLY A 300 5.00 11.32 -5.13
C GLY A 300 6.12 11.15 -6.17
N THR A 301 5.82 10.54 -7.31
CA THR A 301 6.73 10.40 -8.46
C THR A 301 6.38 11.31 -9.64
N GLY A 302 5.27 12.07 -9.55
CA GLY A 302 4.79 12.94 -10.64
C GLY A 302 4.21 12.18 -11.84
N LYS A 303 3.80 10.93 -11.63
CA LYS A 303 3.17 10.04 -12.61
C LYS A 303 1.64 10.07 -12.55
N GLY A 304 1.07 10.41 -11.40
CA GLY A 304 -0.35 10.59 -11.15
C GLY A 304 -0.78 12.05 -11.12
N ALA A 305 -2.10 12.28 -11.02
CA ALA A 305 -2.67 13.61 -11.10
C ALA A 305 -3.88 13.78 -10.18
N SER A 306 -3.76 14.58 -9.12
CA SER A 306 -4.83 14.83 -8.17
C SER A 306 -5.57 16.13 -8.45
N PHE A 307 -6.57 16.08 -9.34
CA PHE A 307 -7.41 17.23 -9.72
C PHE A 307 -8.85 16.79 -10.02
N PHE A 308 -9.83 17.65 -9.81
CA PHE A 308 -11.20 17.45 -10.29
C PHE A 308 -11.38 18.03 -11.68
N GLY A 309 -12.45 17.64 -12.40
CA GLY A 309 -12.74 18.17 -13.74
C GLY A 309 -12.76 19.71 -13.80
N SER A 310 -13.24 20.38 -12.75
CA SER A 310 -13.23 21.84 -12.63
C SER A 310 -11.82 22.47 -12.53
N GLU A 311 -10.81 21.68 -12.18
CA GLU A 311 -9.41 22.09 -12.03
C GLU A 311 -8.55 21.69 -13.24
N SER A 312 -9.13 21.03 -14.25
CA SER A 312 -8.40 20.53 -15.42
C SER A 312 -7.62 21.63 -16.16
N GLY A 313 -8.17 22.85 -16.21
CA GLY A 313 -7.53 24.03 -16.80
C GLY A 313 -6.53 24.75 -15.88
N ASN A 314 -6.42 24.36 -14.61
CA ASN A 314 -5.47 24.98 -13.68
C ASN A 314 -4.07 24.44 -13.92
N SER A 315 -3.06 25.25 -13.61
CA SER A 315 -1.66 24.83 -13.64
C SER A 315 -1.42 23.63 -12.73
N VAL A 316 -0.57 22.71 -13.18
CA VAL A 316 -0.04 21.64 -12.32
C VAL A 316 0.68 22.25 -11.11
N ASP A 317 0.66 21.54 -9.97
CA ASP A 317 1.40 22.00 -8.79
C ASP A 317 2.92 22.04 -9.07
N GLN A 318 3.67 22.76 -8.24
CA GLN A 318 5.11 22.93 -8.42
C GLN A 318 5.92 21.63 -8.38
N TYR A 319 5.43 20.60 -7.68
CA TYR A 319 6.10 19.31 -7.57
C TYR A 319 5.86 18.46 -8.83
N ALA A 320 4.63 18.43 -9.34
CA ALA A 320 4.30 17.84 -10.63
C ALA A 320 5.04 18.57 -11.77
N ALA A 321 5.08 19.91 -11.76
CA ALA A 321 5.79 20.71 -12.74
C ALA A 321 7.28 20.35 -12.85
N ALA A 322 7.92 19.91 -11.76
CA ALA A 322 9.31 19.46 -11.77
C ALA A 322 9.52 18.18 -12.61
N ILE A 323 8.46 17.43 -12.90
CA ILE A 323 8.50 16.17 -13.67
C ILE A 323 7.91 16.37 -15.08
N VAL A 324 6.76 17.04 -15.20
CA VAL A 324 6.03 17.18 -16.48
C VAL A 324 6.19 18.55 -17.15
N GLY A 325 6.93 19.46 -16.51
CA GLY A 325 7.06 20.86 -16.92
C GLY A 325 5.78 21.68 -16.67
N SER A 326 5.86 22.99 -16.92
CA SER A 326 4.72 23.90 -16.81
C SER A 326 3.58 23.53 -17.76
N GLY A 327 2.34 23.78 -17.33
CA GLY A 327 1.12 23.51 -18.09
C GLY A 327 -0.05 23.20 -17.18
N THR A 328 -1.19 22.84 -17.76
CA THR A 328 -2.41 22.52 -17.01
C THR A 328 -2.50 21.04 -16.65
N TRP A 329 -3.28 20.70 -15.61
CA TRP A 329 -3.52 19.30 -15.24
C TRP A 329 -4.03 18.45 -16.40
N GLY A 330 -5.09 18.88 -17.07
CA GLY A 330 -5.67 18.17 -18.21
C GLY A 330 -4.79 18.16 -19.46
N GLY A 331 -3.79 19.05 -19.56
CA GLY A 331 -2.81 19.04 -20.64
C GLY A 331 -1.63 18.09 -20.39
N LYS A 332 -1.33 17.79 -19.12
CA LYS A 332 -0.14 17.00 -18.73
C LYS A 332 -0.45 15.55 -18.38
N TYR A 333 -1.69 15.24 -18.04
CA TYR A 333 -2.11 13.91 -17.63
C TYR A 333 -3.36 13.46 -18.39
N LEU A 334 -3.49 12.15 -18.61
CA LEU A 334 -4.58 11.55 -19.37
C LEU A 334 -5.93 11.64 -18.65
N ALA A 335 -5.92 11.48 -17.32
CA ALA A 335 -7.09 11.52 -16.46
C ALA A 335 -6.65 11.80 -15.01
N PRO A 336 -7.55 12.32 -14.16
CA PRO A 336 -7.29 12.41 -12.73
C PRO A 336 -7.22 11.02 -12.08
N THR A 337 -6.49 10.91 -10.97
CA THR A 337 -6.35 9.67 -10.18
C THR A 337 -7.70 9.06 -9.81
N ARG A 338 -8.74 9.88 -9.60
CA ARG A 338 -10.10 9.40 -9.28
C ARG A 338 -10.69 8.51 -10.36
N ASP A 339 -10.50 8.85 -11.63
CA ASP A 339 -11.03 8.06 -12.74
C ASP A 339 -10.35 6.69 -12.81
N TYR A 340 -9.05 6.62 -12.51
CA TYR A 340 -8.36 5.34 -12.37
C TYR A 340 -8.91 4.52 -11.21
N PHE A 341 -9.11 5.10 -10.03
CA PHE A 341 -9.61 4.36 -8.85
C PHE A 341 -11.06 3.88 -8.99
N VAL A 342 -11.90 4.56 -9.77
CA VAL A 342 -13.21 4.05 -10.18
C VAL A 342 -13.05 2.85 -11.11
N ALA A 343 -12.25 2.97 -12.16
CA ALA A 343 -12.03 1.88 -13.11
C ALA A 343 -11.33 0.66 -12.47
N LEU A 344 -10.47 0.89 -11.48
CA LEU A 344 -9.84 -0.18 -10.71
C LEU A 344 -10.85 -0.93 -9.86
N ALA A 345 -11.83 -0.24 -9.27
CA ALA A 345 -12.90 -0.86 -8.49
C ALA A 345 -13.77 -1.76 -9.37
N GLU A 346 -14.11 -1.30 -10.58
CA GLU A 346 -14.79 -2.10 -11.59
C GLU A 346 -13.97 -3.33 -11.99
N GLY A 347 -12.65 -3.18 -12.14
CA GLY A 347 -11.76 -4.28 -12.56
C GLY A 347 -11.53 -5.36 -11.50
N VAL A 348 -11.69 -5.05 -10.21
CA VAL A 348 -11.59 -6.07 -9.14
C VAL A 348 -12.93 -6.71 -8.78
N GLU A 349 -14.05 -6.17 -9.26
CA GLU A 349 -15.38 -6.67 -8.96
C GLU A 349 -15.52 -8.15 -9.37
N GLY A 350 -15.99 -9.00 -8.45
CA GLY A 350 -16.17 -10.44 -8.70
C GLY A 350 -14.89 -11.28 -8.72
N THR A 351 -13.70 -10.68 -8.66
CA THR A 351 -12.41 -11.41 -8.65
C THR A 351 -12.06 -12.00 -7.28
N GLY A 352 -12.64 -11.46 -6.20
CA GLY A 352 -12.31 -11.80 -4.82
C GLY A 352 -11.08 -11.06 -4.26
N ALA A 353 -10.34 -10.30 -5.08
CA ALA A 353 -9.25 -9.45 -4.62
C ALA A 353 -9.78 -8.16 -3.96
N GLU A 354 -9.05 -7.64 -2.98
CA GLU A 354 -9.35 -6.36 -2.35
C GLU A 354 -8.61 -5.22 -3.08
N LEU A 355 -9.31 -4.14 -3.41
CA LEU A 355 -8.66 -2.90 -3.88
C LEU A 355 -8.20 -2.06 -2.69
N TRP A 356 -6.89 -1.84 -2.59
CA TRP A 356 -6.28 -0.89 -1.66
C TRP A 356 -5.66 0.27 -2.45
N ALA A 357 -5.39 1.38 -1.78
CA ALA A 357 -4.61 2.47 -2.32
C ALA A 357 -3.27 2.57 -1.61
N ASN A 358 -2.18 2.68 -2.38
CA ASN A 358 -0.88 3.07 -1.89
C ASN A 358 -0.64 4.55 -2.21
N LEU A 359 -1.00 5.43 -1.28
CA LEU A 359 -0.79 6.85 -1.40
C LEU A 359 0.70 7.16 -1.27
N GLU A 360 1.32 7.72 -2.31
CA GLU A 360 2.72 8.14 -2.26
C GLU A 360 2.87 9.36 -1.33
N GLY A 361 3.30 9.14 -0.08
CA GLY A 361 3.43 10.11 1.01
C GLY A 361 4.63 11.03 0.88
N MET A 362 5.14 11.21 -0.34
CA MET A 362 6.24 12.08 -0.72
C MET A 362 5.83 12.94 -1.92
N ALA A 363 6.74 13.81 -2.35
CA ALA A 363 6.60 14.56 -3.58
C ALA A 363 7.89 14.43 -4.41
N PRO A 364 7.87 14.72 -5.72
CA PRO A 364 9.11 14.98 -6.46
C PRO A 364 10.00 15.98 -5.71
N ALA A 365 11.29 15.67 -5.61
CA ALA A 365 12.24 16.56 -4.95
C ALA A 365 12.46 17.83 -5.77
N THR A 366 12.44 18.96 -5.09
CA THR A 366 12.84 20.28 -5.55
C THR A 366 13.83 20.86 -4.55
N SER A 367 14.43 22.01 -4.86
CA SER A 367 15.28 22.73 -3.91
C SER A 367 14.54 23.17 -2.65
N GLN A 368 13.20 23.17 -2.66
CA GLN A 368 12.35 23.69 -1.60
C GLN A 368 11.75 22.60 -0.70
N ASN A 369 11.95 21.32 -0.96
CA ASN A 369 11.38 20.24 -0.14
C ASN A 369 12.34 19.04 0.05
N PRO A 370 13.62 19.24 0.37
CA PRO A 370 14.53 18.13 0.55
C PRO A 370 14.02 17.14 1.62
N CYS A 371 14.20 15.84 1.36
CA CYS A 371 13.94 14.78 2.33
C CYS A 371 14.93 13.66 2.06
N ASN A 372 16.04 13.67 2.80
CA ASN A 372 17.23 12.88 2.48
C ASN A 372 17.83 13.28 1.11
N ASN A 373 19.01 12.77 0.76
CA ASN A 373 19.64 12.95 -0.56
C ASN A 373 18.94 12.07 -1.62
N SER A 374 17.63 12.25 -1.80
CA SER A 374 16.76 11.44 -2.64
C SER A 374 16.16 12.27 -3.78
N LEU A 375 15.76 11.62 -4.87
CA LEU A 375 14.93 12.21 -5.93
C LEU A 375 13.48 12.45 -5.48
N ARG A 376 13.19 12.25 -4.20
CA ARG A 376 11.89 12.42 -3.56
C ARG A 376 12.05 13.32 -2.34
N GLY A 377 11.14 14.26 -2.19
CA GLY A 377 11.14 15.28 -1.16
C GLY A 377 9.96 15.18 -0.21
N GLN A 378 9.93 16.08 0.77
CA GLN A 378 8.79 16.26 1.67
C GLN A 378 7.55 16.66 0.86
N THR A 379 6.41 16.06 1.18
CA THR A 379 5.10 16.52 0.71
C THR A 379 4.43 17.44 1.74
N THR A 380 3.29 18.00 1.38
CA THR A 380 2.46 18.77 2.29
C THR A 380 1.22 17.97 2.70
N LYS A 381 0.70 18.24 3.89
CA LYS A 381 -0.55 17.63 4.35
C LYS A 381 -1.73 17.94 3.41
N SER A 382 -1.82 19.17 2.89
CA SER A 382 -2.85 19.55 1.91
C SER A 382 -2.76 18.70 0.64
N ARG A 383 -1.54 18.39 0.16
CA ARG A 383 -1.33 17.49 -0.98
C ARG A 383 -1.73 16.05 -0.68
N ILE A 384 -1.38 15.52 0.49
CA ILE A 384 -1.87 14.20 0.94
C ILE A 384 -3.40 14.18 1.04
N ASN A 385 -4.01 15.22 1.63
CA ASN A 385 -5.46 15.33 1.70
C ASN A 385 -6.07 15.34 0.30
N LYS A 386 -5.50 16.10 -0.65
CA LYS A 386 -5.96 16.10 -2.05
C LYS A 386 -5.82 14.72 -2.70
N GLN A 387 -4.71 14.01 -2.46
CA GLN A 387 -4.53 12.61 -2.89
C GLN A 387 -5.65 11.72 -2.33
N LEU A 388 -5.95 11.80 -1.03
CA LEU A 388 -7.06 11.07 -0.39
C LEU A 388 -8.42 11.39 -1.02
N GLN A 389 -8.73 12.66 -1.31
CA GLN A 389 -9.98 13.03 -1.99
C GLN A 389 -10.11 12.37 -3.37
N GLN A 390 -8.96 12.17 -4.04
CA GLN A 390 -8.89 11.62 -5.39
C GLN A 390 -8.88 10.09 -5.41
N LEU A 391 -8.75 9.43 -4.27
CA LEU A 391 -9.01 7.99 -4.18
C LEU A 391 -10.52 7.68 -4.21
N GLY A 392 -11.37 8.66 -3.88
CA GLY A 392 -12.80 8.45 -3.73
C GLY A 392 -13.14 7.49 -2.58
N ASN A 393 -14.33 6.91 -2.63
CA ASN A 393 -14.77 5.88 -1.69
C ASN A 393 -14.34 4.45 -2.09
N THR A 394 -13.57 4.30 -3.17
CA THR A 394 -13.38 3.00 -3.82
C THR A 394 -12.39 2.05 -3.13
N PRO A 395 -11.22 2.47 -2.61
CA PRO A 395 -10.33 1.52 -1.95
C PRO A 395 -10.87 1.14 -0.57
N GLY A 396 -10.82 -0.16 -0.23
CA GLY A 396 -11.17 -0.66 1.10
C GLY A 396 -10.16 -0.28 2.19
N LYS A 397 -8.93 0.08 1.80
CA LYS A 397 -7.87 0.53 2.71
C LYS A 397 -6.90 1.47 2.00
N VAL A 398 -6.38 2.45 2.75
CA VAL A 398 -5.30 3.34 2.30
C VAL A 398 -4.03 3.06 3.10
N ILE A 399 -2.97 2.71 2.39
CA ILE A 399 -1.60 2.59 2.88
C ILE A 399 -0.73 3.68 2.24
N SER A 400 0.51 3.82 2.69
CA SER A 400 1.43 4.80 2.12
C SER A 400 2.86 4.30 1.97
N PHE A 401 3.42 4.53 0.79
CA PHE A 401 4.86 4.52 0.53
C PHE A 401 5.39 5.92 0.87
N MET A 402 6.36 6.11 1.77
CA MET A 402 6.71 5.20 2.87
C MET A 402 7.11 5.97 4.12
N TRP A 403 6.96 5.36 5.29
CA TRP A 403 7.23 6.00 6.60
C TRP A 403 8.65 6.56 6.69
N ASP A 404 9.64 5.74 6.37
CA ASP A 404 11.05 6.11 6.38
C ASP A 404 11.54 6.39 4.94
N PRO A 405 12.05 7.58 4.60
CA PRO A 405 12.24 8.74 5.47
C PRO A 405 11.06 9.72 5.43
N TYR A 406 10.04 9.53 4.59
CA TYR A 406 9.17 10.64 4.18
C TYR A 406 8.23 11.16 5.26
N PHE A 407 7.91 10.35 6.27
CA PHE A 407 7.10 10.79 7.41
C PHE A 407 7.93 11.30 8.59
N THR A 408 9.24 11.02 8.60
CA THR A 408 10.15 11.26 9.71
C THR A 408 11.25 12.26 9.41
N CYS A 409 11.53 12.56 8.13
CA CYS A 409 12.58 13.47 7.74
C CYS A 409 12.27 14.90 8.18
N SER A 410 13.30 15.55 8.70
CA SER A 410 13.34 17.00 8.87
C SER A 410 13.77 17.64 7.55
N GLY A 411 13.22 18.81 7.24
CA GLY A 411 13.48 19.54 6.00
C GLY A 411 12.85 20.92 6.06
N THR A 412 12.21 21.34 4.97
CA THR A 412 11.49 22.62 4.91
C THR A 412 10.30 22.66 5.88
N TYR A 413 9.66 21.52 6.11
CA TYR A 413 8.54 21.38 7.04
C TYR A 413 8.94 20.51 8.23
N ALA A 414 8.22 20.67 9.34
CA ALA A 414 8.23 19.67 10.40
C ALA A 414 7.89 18.28 9.83
N PRO A 415 8.41 17.18 10.43
CA PRO A 415 8.10 15.82 10.01
C PRO A 415 6.59 15.61 9.81
N MET A 416 6.21 14.84 8.79
CA MET A 416 4.79 14.59 8.51
C MET A 416 4.09 13.96 9.72
N LEU A 417 4.77 13.09 10.46
CA LEU A 417 4.28 12.52 11.72
C LEU A 417 3.72 13.60 12.67
N ASP A 418 4.50 14.64 12.94
CA ASP A 418 4.11 15.71 13.88
C ASP A 418 2.95 16.54 13.34
N ARG A 419 2.93 16.75 12.01
CA ARG A 419 1.86 17.46 11.31
C ARG A 419 0.55 16.67 11.34
N LEU A 420 0.61 15.35 11.23
CA LEU A 420 -0.56 14.47 11.36
C LEU A 420 -1.09 14.45 12.79
N LYS A 421 -0.21 14.42 13.80
CA LYS A 421 -0.62 14.48 15.23
C LYS A 421 -1.35 15.77 15.58
N THR A 422 -0.89 16.91 15.07
CA THR A 422 -1.47 18.23 15.42
C THR A 422 -2.76 18.55 14.67
N SER A 423 -3.11 17.78 13.65
CA SER A 423 -4.24 18.11 12.76
C SER A 423 -4.95 16.87 12.22
N SER A 424 -4.97 15.80 13.01
CA SER A 424 -5.66 14.54 12.71
C SER A 424 -7.17 14.71 12.57
N THR A 425 -7.72 15.81 13.09
CA THR A 425 -9.15 16.16 13.05
C THR A 425 -9.58 16.83 11.75
N THR A 426 -8.68 17.16 10.82
CA THR A 426 -9.09 17.86 9.59
C THR A 426 -10.04 17.00 8.75
N PRO A 427 -11.21 17.53 8.33
CA PRO A 427 -12.12 16.85 7.42
C PRO A 427 -11.47 16.58 6.06
N VAL A 428 -11.69 15.38 5.53
CA VAL A 428 -11.30 15.01 4.16
C VAL A 428 -12.53 14.46 3.46
N ILE A 429 -13.03 15.17 2.44
CA ILE A 429 -14.20 14.76 1.66
C ILE A 429 -13.72 13.85 0.53
N THR A 430 -14.18 12.60 0.50
CA THR A 430 -13.82 11.64 -0.56
C THR A 430 -14.89 11.53 -1.63
N ASP A 431 -16.16 11.74 -1.28
CA ASP A 431 -17.26 11.68 -2.24
C ASP A 431 -18.46 12.54 -1.81
N SER A 432 -19.36 12.80 -2.75
CA SER A 432 -20.63 13.47 -2.50
C SER A 432 -21.72 13.13 -3.50
N ILE A 433 -22.97 13.19 -3.08
CA ILE A 433 -24.14 13.03 -3.97
C ILE A 433 -25.09 14.18 -3.75
N PHE A 434 -25.36 14.96 -4.81
CA PHE A 434 -26.41 15.99 -4.81
C PHE A 434 -27.74 15.37 -5.26
N TYR A 435 -28.65 15.14 -4.33
CA TYR A 435 -29.97 14.58 -4.63
C TYR A 435 -30.92 15.64 -5.19
N GLY A 436 -31.85 15.21 -6.04
CA GLY A 436 -32.84 16.10 -6.67
C GLY A 436 -33.83 16.77 -5.72
N ASN A 437 -33.85 16.39 -4.43
CA ASN A 437 -34.63 17.02 -3.38
C ASN A 437 -33.87 18.17 -2.67
N GLY A 438 -32.62 18.46 -3.07
CA GLY A 438 -31.75 19.47 -2.47
C GLY A 438 -30.93 19.00 -1.27
N ASP A 439 -30.97 17.71 -0.94
CA ASP A 439 -30.03 17.12 0.01
C ASP A 439 -28.69 16.82 -0.68
N VAL A 440 -27.60 17.03 0.04
CA VAL A 440 -26.26 16.64 -0.40
C VAL A 440 -25.68 15.66 0.62
N LEU A 441 -25.48 14.41 0.22
CA LEU A 441 -24.68 13.45 0.97
C LEU A 441 -23.21 13.82 0.81
N VAL A 442 -22.48 13.89 1.92
CA VAL A 442 -21.04 14.09 1.94
C VAL A 442 -20.42 12.91 2.68
N THR A 443 -19.44 12.26 2.06
CA THR A 443 -18.73 11.13 2.67
C THR A 443 -17.23 11.41 2.73
N GLY A 444 -16.56 10.77 3.69
CA GLY A 444 -15.14 10.98 3.91
C GLY A 444 -14.73 10.71 5.34
N HIS A 445 -13.79 11.51 5.84
CA HIS A 445 -13.19 11.30 7.15
C HIS A 445 -13.30 12.57 8.01
N ASN A 446 -13.46 12.38 9.32
CA ASN A 446 -13.54 13.43 10.33
C ASN A 446 -14.66 14.46 10.06
N LEU A 447 -15.82 13.97 9.62
CA LEU A 447 -17.01 14.75 9.26
C LEU A 447 -17.94 15.01 10.44
N SER A 448 -17.65 14.44 11.62
CA SER A 448 -18.52 14.54 12.80
C SER A 448 -18.79 15.99 13.23
N GLY A 449 -20.07 16.34 13.32
CA GLY A 449 -20.54 17.66 13.75
C GLY A 449 -20.23 18.82 12.78
N GLY A 450 -20.67 20.01 13.14
CA GLY A 450 -20.34 21.25 12.42
C GLY A 450 -21.27 21.60 11.24
N THR A 451 -20.69 22.16 10.17
CA THR A 451 -21.42 22.75 9.04
C THR A 451 -20.86 22.31 7.69
N VAL A 452 -21.76 22.24 6.70
CA VAL A 452 -21.41 22.03 5.29
C VAL A 452 -21.78 23.29 4.52
N GLN A 453 -20.80 23.88 3.84
CA GLN A 453 -21.01 24.92 2.84
C GLN A 453 -21.06 24.28 1.46
N VAL A 454 -22.14 24.51 0.72
CA VAL A 454 -22.29 24.07 -0.66
C VAL A 454 -22.44 25.28 -1.56
N LYS A 455 -21.64 25.35 -2.63
CA LYS A 455 -21.78 26.32 -3.71
C LYS A 455 -22.12 25.58 -5.00
N TRP A 456 -23.23 25.93 -5.64
CA TRP A 456 -23.73 25.22 -6.82
C TRP A 456 -24.39 26.15 -7.81
N THR A 457 -24.57 25.66 -9.03
CA THR A 457 -25.35 26.32 -10.09
C THR A 457 -26.58 25.48 -10.39
N ASP A 458 -27.77 26.06 -10.32
CA ASP A 458 -29.01 25.33 -10.61
C ASP A 458 -29.26 25.13 -12.12
N ALA A 459 -30.37 24.47 -12.45
CA ALA A 459 -30.78 24.21 -13.83
C ALA A 459 -31.04 25.48 -14.67
N TYR A 460 -31.23 26.63 -14.03
CA TYR A 460 -31.46 27.93 -14.69
C TYR A 460 -30.18 28.77 -14.78
N GLY A 461 -29.03 28.24 -14.35
CA GLY A 461 -27.76 28.96 -14.38
C GLY A 461 -27.55 29.92 -13.20
N ARG A 462 -28.41 29.91 -12.19
CA ARG A 462 -28.28 30.75 -11.00
C ARG A 462 -27.27 30.13 -10.04
N VAL A 463 -26.37 30.94 -9.50
CA VAL A 463 -25.35 30.49 -8.55
C VAL A 463 -25.84 30.71 -7.13
N PHE A 464 -25.71 29.68 -6.30
CA PHE A 464 -26.04 29.70 -4.88
C PHE A 464 -24.81 29.34 -4.05
N ASP A 465 -24.73 29.88 -2.84
CA ASP A 465 -23.74 29.54 -1.82
C ASP A 465 -24.48 29.49 -0.48
N LYS A 466 -24.52 28.32 0.14
CA LYS A 466 -25.29 28.09 1.36
C LYS A 466 -24.49 27.26 2.35
N THR A 467 -24.41 27.75 3.58
CA THR A 467 -23.90 26.99 4.72
C THR A 467 -25.05 26.48 5.57
N VAL A 468 -25.05 25.18 5.87
CA VAL A 468 -26.06 24.52 6.71
C VAL A 468 -25.40 23.66 7.77
N THR A 469 -26.10 23.43 8.88
CA THR A 469 -25.67 22.44 9.88
C THR A 469 -25.66 21.05 9.26
N ALA A 470 -24.58 20.29 9.51
CA ALA A 470 -24.49 18.89 9.10
C ALA A 470 -25.52 18.05 9.89
N THR A 471 -26.28 17.21 9.20
CA THR A 471 -27.30 16.32 9.81
C THR A 471 -27.03 14.87 9.44
N ASN A 472 -27.76 13.92 10.05
CA ASN A 472 -27.68 12.49 9.72
C ASN A 472 -26.24 11.92 9.75
N TYR A 473 -25.44 12.32 10.75
CA TYR A 473 -24.07 11.80 10.87
C TYR A 473 -24.11 10.27 11.06
N ASN A 474 -23.33 9.57 10.24
CA ASN A 474 -23.15 8.13 10.29
C ASN A 474 -21.65 7.82 10.35
N SER A 475 -21.17 7.47 11.55
CA SER A 475 -19.78 7.07 11.78
C SER A 475 -19.44 5.68 11.22
N SER A 476 -20.45 4.90 10.84
CA SER A 476 -20.30 3.51 10.38
C SER A 476 -20.62 3.36 8.89
N TYR A 477 -20.67 4.46 8.14
CA TYR A 477 -21.05 4.46 6.72
C TYR A 477 -20.25 3.45 5.90
N GLY A 478 -18.91 3.51 6.00
CA GLY A 478 -18.05 2.60 5.27
C GLY A 478 -18.23 1.13 5.65
N LYS A 479 -18.33 0.85 6.95
CA LYS A 479 -18.56 -0.51 7.47
C LYS A 479 -19.89 -1.10 7.01
N GLN A 480 -20.95 -0.29 6.95
CA GLN A 480 -22.28 -0.73 6.50
C GLN A 480 -22.30 -1.10 5.01
N LEU A 481 -21.47 -0.44 4.20
CA LEU A 481 -21.37 -0.67 2.76
C LEU A 481 -20.27 -1.67 2.36
N GLY A 482 -19.50 -2.19 3.32
CA GLY A 482 -18.38 -3.10 3.02
C GLY A 482 -17.22 -2.43 2.30
N ILE A 483 -17.10 -1.10 2.39
CA ILE A 483 -15.97 -0.31 1.87
C ILE A 483 -15.04 0.10 3.02
N ASN A 484 -14.16 1.08 2.82
CA ASN A 484 -13.23 1.53 3.85
C ASN A 484 -13.95 1.83 5.18
N PRO A 485 -13.67 1.09 6.26
CA PRO A 485 -14.43 1.16 7.50
C PRO A 485 -14.25 2.49 8.26
N LEU A 486 -13.29 3.33 7.87
CA LEU A 486 -13.06 4.67 8.42
C LEU A 486 -13.90 5.75 7.71
N LEU A 487 -14.69 5.39 6.70
CA LEU A 487 -15.57 6.34 6.02
C LEU A 487 -16.81 6.64 6.87
N GLU A 488 -17.05 7.94 7.01
CA GLU A 488 -18.21 8.54 7.66
C GLU A 488 -19.09 9.22 6.61
N SER A 489 -20.32 9.55 6.97
CA SER A 489 -21.18 10.41 6.15
C SER A 489 -21.93 11.46 6.96
N VAL A 490 -22.27 12.58 6.32
CA VAL A 490 -23.21 13.60 6.80
C VAL A 490 -24.11 14.06 5.66
N THR A 491 -25.26 14.65 5.97
CA THR A 491 -26.17 15.25 5.00
C THR A 491 -26.28 16.75 5.20
N ALA A 492 -26.09 17.52 4.12
CA ALA A 492 -26.39 18.94 4.05
C ALA A 492 -27.78 19.14 3.41
N ARG A 493 -28.73 19.75 4.12
CA ARG A 493 -30.10 19.97 3.63
C ARG A 493 -30.25 21.39 3.09
N LEU A 494 -30.17 21.56 1.77
CA LEU A 494 -30.19 22.89 1.15
C LEU A 494 -31.59 23.46 0.97
N GLY A 495 -32.64 22.67 1.22
CA GLY A 495 -34.03 23.01 0.93
C GLY A 495 -34.39 22.72 -0.52
N SER A 496 -35.57 23.13 -0.97
CA SER A 496 -36.02 22.89 -2.35
C SER A 496 -35.12 23.58 -3.37
N THR A 497 -34.17 22.84 -3.96
CA THR A 497 -33.23 23.29 -4.98
C THR A 497 -32.89 22.16 -5.93
N SER A 498 -32.28 22.49 -7.08
CA SER A 498 -31.72 21.53 -8.02
C SER A 498 -30.29 21.90 -8.40
N LEU A 499 -29.54 20.91 -8.89
CA LEU A 499 -28.25 21.09 -9.53
C LEU A 499 -28.46 21.08 -11.05
N GLY A 500 -27.86 22.04 -11.75
CA GLY A 500 -27.93 22.09 -13.20
C GLY A 500 -27.15 20.93 -13.83
N SER A 501 -27.72 20.27 -14.83
CA SER A 501 -27.05 19.16 -15.51
C SER A 501 -25.69 19.58 -16.05
N GLY A 502 -24.66 18.80 -15.72
CA GLY A 502 -23.28 19.06 -16.14
C GLY A 502 -22.62 20.26 -15.46
N LYS A 503 -23.24 20.84 -14.43
CA LYS A 503 -22.62 21.87 -13.60
C LYS A 503 -21.87 21.24 -12.44
N ASN A 504 -20.78 21.88 -12.06
CA ASN A 504 -20.04 21.50 -10.87
C ASN A 504 -20.65 22.17 -9.63
N TYR A 505 -20.54 21.50 -8.50
CA TYR A 505 -20.76 22.07 -7.17
C TYR A 505 -19.52 21.88 -6.31
N PHE A 506 -19.38 22.73 -5.30
CA PHE A 506 -18.21 22.78 -4.43
C PHE A 506 -18.66 22.63 -2.98
N ILE A 507 -17.90 21.87 -2.21
CA ILE A 507 -18.21 21.60 -0.82
C ILE A 507 -17.04 22.01 0.05
N ASN A 508 -17.35 22.71 1.14
CA ASN A 508 -16.47 22.81 2.29
C ASN A 508 -17.17 22.25 3.52
N VAL A 509 -16.42 21.53 4.35
CA VAL A 509 -16.87 21.01 5.64
C VAL A 509 -16.04 21.67 6.73
N THR A 510 -16.73 22.19 7.74
CA THR A 510 -16.15 22.54 9.03
C THR A 510 -16.74 21.57 10.05
N ASN A 511 -15.93 20.74 10.69
CA ASN A 511 -16.45 19.75 11.64
C ASN A 511 -16.73 20.34 13.02
N GLY A 512 -17.22 19.51 13.95
CA GLY A 512 -17.55 19.92 15.32
C GLY A 512 -16.37 20.47 16.12
N ALA A 513 -15.12 20.17 15.72
CA ALA A 513 -13.91 20.73 16.33
C ALA A 513 -13.51 22.09 15.71
N GLY A 514 -14.29 22.62 14.77
CA GLY A 514 -13.97 23.86 14.06
C GLY A 514 -12.90 23.71 12.97
N ALA A 515 -12.42 22.49 12.69
CA ALA A 515 -11.46 22.24 11.64
C ALA A 515 -12.15 22.24 10.27
N LYS A 516 -11.59 22.97 9.30
CA LYS A 516 -12.08 23.05 7.92
C LYS A 516 -11.26 22.12 7.02
N ASN A 517 -11.87 21.56 5.96
CA ASN A 517 -11.11 20.84 4.93
C ASN A 517 -10.10 21.79 4.23
N ASP A 518 -8.88 21.31 4.05
CA ASP A 518 -7.75 22.12 3.53
C ASP A 518 -7.62 22.11 2.00
N ALA A 519 -8.37 21.25 1.31
CA ALA A 519 -8.29 21.08 -0.15
C ALA A 519 -9.68 21.25 -0.79
N LEU A 520 -9.70 21.92 -1.95
CA LEU A 520 -10.89 22.13 -2.76
C LEU A 520 -11.49 20.78 -3.15
N TYR A 521 -12.75 20.58 -2.76
CA TYR A 521 -13.57 19.49 -3.25
C TYR A 521 -14.60 20.04 -4.25
N SER A 522 -14.70 19.38 -5.40
CA SER A 522 -15.74 19.65 -6.38
C SER A 522 -16.24 18.36 -6.99
N ASP A 523 -17.49 18.39 -7.45
CA ASP A 523 -18.11 17.25 -8.09
C ASP A 523 -19.11 17.73 -9.14
N ARG A 524 -19.49 16.84 -10.06
CA ARG A 524 -20.37 17.16 -11.18
C ARG A 524 -21.77 16.58 -10.95
N GLY A 525 -22.79 17.38 -11.24
CA GLY A 525 -24.19 16.98 -11.27
C GLY A 525 -24.71 16.48 -12.60
#